data_AF-K1R451-F1
#
_entry.id   AF-K1R451-F1
#
_cell.length_a   1.000
_cell.length_b   1.000
_cell.length_c   1.000
_cell.angle_alpha   90.00
_cell.angle_beta   90.00
_cell.angle_gamma   90.00
#
_symmetry.space_group_name_H-M   'P 1'
#
loop_
_entity.id
_entity.type
_entity.pdbx_description
1 polymer ?
#
loop_
_entity_poly.entity_id
_entity_poly.type
_entity_poly.pdbx_seq_one_letter_code
_entity_poly.pdbx_strand_id
1 'polypeptide(L)'
;MEFSQRTSGRLLLVSLASLAYSCYQEAFSGFSGAAVVNASYFTFSTPSLLFCARRCRLQRKCLSFNFDVNNGECYLNLRSQVTPGTELQGGSPLQSFDISLWSEVRIFLILLTVIFSIMVLSPISYNKW
;
A
#
# COMPACT_ATOMS: atom_id res chain seq x y z
N MET A 1 -22.78 -25.91 -30.51
CA MET A 1 -22.61 -24.66 -29.73
C MET A 1 -21.51 -24.93 -28.72
N GLU A 2 -20.25 -24.70 -29.09
CA GLU A 2 -19.10 -24.95 -28.21
C GLU A 2 -18.58 -23.61 -27.70
N PHE A 3 -18.91 -23.29 -26.44
CA PHE A 3 -18.43 -22.10 -25.76
C PHE A 3 -17.06 -22.41 -25.17
N SER A 4 -16.03 -21.89 -25.84
CA SER A 4 -14.61 -21.92 -25.47
C SER A 4 -14.38 -21.64 -23.97
N GLN A 5 -13.99 -22.66 -23.20
CA GLN A 5 -13.67 -22.58 -21.77
C GLN A 5 -12.38 -21.78 -21.44
N ARG A 6 -11.63 -21.32 -22.46
CA ARG A 6 -10.30 -20.71 -22.28
C ARG A 6 -10.30 -19.23 -21.91
N THR A 7 -11.43 -18.54 -22.11
CA THR A 7 -11.62 -17.11 -21.85
C THR A 7 -12.10 -16.80 -20.44
N SER A 8 -12.72 -17.75 -19.74
CA SER A 8 -13.28 -17.53 -18.39
C SER A 8 -12.23 -17.38 -17.30
N GLY A 9 -11.13 -18.15 -17.34
CA GLY A 9 -10.07 -18.07 -16.33
C GLY A 9 -9.30 -16.75 -16.34
N ARG A 10 -9.04 -16.20 -17.55
CA ARG A 10 -8.37 -14.89 -17.70
C ARG A 10 -9.25 -13.74 -17.23
N LEU A 11 -10.56 -13.79 -17.49
CA LEU A 11 -11.49 -12.76 -17.04
C LEU A 11 -11.63 -12.74 -15.52
N LEU A 12 -11.71 -13.92 -14.87
CA LEU A 12 -11.79 -14.04 -13.41
C LEU A 12 -10.52 -13.50 -12.72
N LEU A 13 -9.34 -13.76 -13.27
CA LEU A 13 -8.08 -13.25 -12.75
C LEU A 13 -7.99 -11.72 -12.83
N VAL A 14 -8.46 -11.12 -13.93
CA VAL A 14 -8.48 -9.66 -14.11
C VAL A 14 -9.45 -9.00 -13.13
N SER A 15 -10.61 -9.60 -12.89
CA SER A 15 -11.59 -9.11 -11.91
C SER A 15 -11.04 -9.18 -10.48
N LEU A 16 -10.43 -10.30 -10.08
CA LEU A 16 -9.83 -10.46 -8.76
C LEU A 16 -8.66 -9.50 -8.53
N ALA A 17 -7.83 -9.28 -9.56
CA ALA A 17 -6.73 -8.31 -9.50
C ALA A 17 -7.26 -6.87 -9.32
N SER A 18 -8.35 -6.53 -10.00
CA SER A 18 -8.98 -5.21 -9.88
C SER A 18 -9.56 -4.97 -8.47
N LEU A 19 -10.27 -5.95 -7.89
CA LEU A 19 -10.79 -5.85 -6.52
C LEU A 19 -9.66 -5.74 -5.48
N ALA A 20 -8.58 -6.52 -5.64
CA ALA A 20 -7.41 -6.43 -4.78
C ALA A 20 -6.72 -5.07 -4.90
N TYR A 21 -6.67 -4.49 -6.11
CA TYR A 21 -6.09 -3.17 -6.35
C TYR A 21 -6.91 -2.04 -5.70
N SER A 22 -8.24 -2.12 -5.73
CA SER A 22 -9.10 -1.13 -5.05
C SER A 22 -8.95 -1.20 -3.52
N CYS A 23 -8.91 -2.40 -2.94
CA CYS A 23 -8.66 -2.56 -1.50
C CYS A 23 -7.23 -2.11 -1.11
N TYR A 24 -6.28 -2.27 -2.02
CA TYR A 24 -4.92 -1.76 -1.85
C TYR A 24 -4.85 -0.22 -1.83
N GLN A 25 -5.58 0.46 -2.72
CA GLN A 25 -5.59 1.93 -2.75
C GLN A 25 -6.13 2.52 -1.45
N GLU A 26 -7.15 1.91 -0.86
CA GLU A 26 -7.74 2.31 0.43
C GLU A 26 -6.74 2.15 1.60
N ALA A 27 -5.89 1.11 1.56
CA ALA A 27 -4.85 0.92 2.57
C ALA A 27 -3.64 1.87 2.41
N PHE A 28 -3.51 2.51 1.24
CA PHE A 28 -2.43 3.44 0.92
C PHE A 28 -2.87 4.91 0.98
N SER A 29 -4.17 5.17 0.90
CA SER A 29 -4.75 6.48 1.19
C SER A 29 -4.66 6.73 2.68
N GLY A 30 -3.83 7.70 3.08
CA GLY A 30 -3.70 8.04 4.49
C GLY A 30 -5.04 8.41 5.11
N PHE A 31 -5.24 8.04 6.37
CA PHE A 31 -6.44 8.39 7.12
C PHE A 31 -6.39 9.89 7.44
N SER A 32 -7.36 10.64 6.92
CA SER A 32 -7.59 12.04 7.29
C SER A 32 -8.47 12.12 8.53
N GLY A 33 -8.17 13.05 9.44
CA GLY A 33 -8.95 13.25 10.67
C GLY A 33 -8.76 12.18 11.74
N ALA A 34 -7.79 11.29 11.56
CA ALA A 34 -7.45 10.25 12.51
C ALA A 34 -5.93 10.08 12.57
N ALA A 35 -5.38 9.98 13.78
CA ALA A 35 -3.94 9.97 14.00
C ALA A 35 -3.47 8.82 14.88
N VAL A 36 -2.26 8.33 14.63
CA VAL A 36 -1.59 7.44 15.57
C VAL A 36 -0.95 8.30 16.65
N VAL A 37 -1.62 8.40 17.81
CA VAL A 37 -1.10 9.15 18.98
C VAL A 37 -0.20 8.27 19.84
N ASN A 38 0.60 8.85 20.75
CA ASN A 38 1.40 8.14 21.77
C ASN A 38 2.25 6.97 21.25
N ALA A 39 2.68 7.02 19.99
CA ALA A 39 3.53 6.00 19.38
C ALA A 39 4.71 6.57 18.62
N SER A 40 4.75 7.90 18.48
CA SER A 40 5.85 8.57 17.81
C SER A 40 7.11 8.39 18.65
N TYR A 41 8.14 7.84 18.02
CA TYR A 41 9.46 7.67 18.63
C TYR A 41 10.52 8.55 17.99
N PHE A 42 10.19 9.17 16.85
CA PHE A 42 11.09 10.01 16.09
C PHE A 42 10.28 11.02 15.29
N THR A 43 10.65 12.29 15.43
CA THR A 43 10.01 13.42 14.74
C THR A 43 11.05 14.23 14.02
N PHE A 44 10.71 14.72 12.83
CA PHE A 44 11.56 15.62 12.07
C PHE A 44 10.78 16.45 11.06
N SER A 45 11.30 17.63 10.75
CA SER A 45 10.74 18.54 9.76
C SER A 45 11.11 18.11 8.33
N THR A 46 10.11 18.00 7.47
CA THR A 46 10.24 17.84 6.03
C THR A 46 8.97 18.32 5.32
N PRO A 47 9.08 19.14 4.26
CA PRO A 47 7.91 19.47 3.43
C PRO A 47 7.48 18.30 2.53
N SER A 48 8.21 17.18 2.54
CA SER A 48 7.97 16.06 1.64
C SER A 48 7.40 14.84 2.37
N LEU A 49 6.12 14.58 2.13
CA LEU A 49 5.45 13.35 2.56
C LEU A 49 6.20 12.09 2.07
N LEU A 50 6.72 12.11 0.84
CA LEU A 50 7.50 11.01 0.29
C LEU A 50 8.78 10.75 1.09
N PHE A 51 9.44 11.81 1.57
CA PHE A 51 10.63 11.70 2.40
C PHE A 51 10.28 11.13 3.78
N CYS A 52 9.14 11.50 4.35
CA CYS A 52 8.58 10.90 5.56
C CYS A 52 8.38 9.39 5.40
N ALA A 53 7.68 8.97 4.34
CA ALA A 53 7.46 7.56 4.00
C ALA A 53 8.78 6.80 3.81
N ARG A 54 9.74 7.38 3.07
CA ARG A 54 11.05 6.75 2.81
C ARG A 54 11.84 6.56 4.11
N ARG A 55 11.83 7.54 5.01
CA ARG A 55 12.50 7.45 6.31
C ARG A 55 11.88 6.38 7.19
N CYS A 56 10.55 6.33 7.26
CA CYS A 56 9.82 5.26 7.95
C CYS A 56 10.25 3.88 7.41
N ARG A 57 10.28 3.72 6.09
CA ARG A 57 10.65 2.47 5.42
C ARG A 57 12.06 1.97 5.74
N LEU A 58 13.00 2.89 5.97
CA LEU A 58 14.38 2.53 6.29
C LEU A 58 14.54 2.07 7.75
N GLN A 59 13.57 2.36 8.62
CA GLN A 59 13.59 2.03 10.03
C GLN A 59 12.73 0.79 10.29
N ARG A 60 13.36 -0.33 10.67
CA ARG A 60 12.67 -1.62 10.88
C ARG A 60 11.50 -1.56 11.88
N LYS A 61 11.56 -0.64 12.84
CA LYS A 61 10.55 -0.46 13.88
C LYS A 61 9.41 0.49 13.48
N CYS A 62 9.48 1.12 12.31
CA CYS A 62 8.43 2.01 11.85
C CYS A 62 7.30 1.21 11.22
N LEU A 63 6.10 1.29 11.80
CA LEU A 63 4.89 0.64 11.29
C LEU A 63 3.92 1.63 10.65
N SER A 64 3.98 2.89 11.05
CA SER A 64 3.21 3.96 10.41
C SER A 64 3.92 5.30 10.58
N PHE A 65 3.43 6.33 9.89
CA PHE A 65 3.83 7.71 10.13
C PHE A 65 2.63 8.64 10.08
N ASN A 66 2.66 9.73 10.85
CA ASN A 66 1.75 10.86 10.69
C ASN A 66 2.51 11.98 10.00
N PHE A 67 1.85 12.69 9.09
CA PHE A 67 2.39 13.85 8.38
C PHE A 67 1.50 15.06 8.62
N ASP A 68 2.07 16.10 9.20
CA ASP A 68 1.43 17.40 9.36
C ASP A 68 1.65 18.20 8.07
N VAL A 69 0.58 18.32 7.28
CA VAL A 69 0.63 18.97 5.97
C VAL A 69 0.92 20.48 6.10
N ASN A 70 0.53 21.10 7.21
CA ASN A 70 0.69 22.54 7.40
C ASN A 70 2.09 22.89 7.87
N ASN A 71 2.60 22.14 8.85
CA ASN A 71 3.90 22.43 9.46
C ASN A 71 5.06 21.69 8.78
N GLY A 72 4.75 20.71 7.92
CA GLY A 72 5.76 19.84 7.32
C GLY A 72 6.46 18.99 8.39
N GLU A 73 5.74 18.54 9.42
CA GLU A 73 6.31 17.70 10.47
C GLU A 73 5.97 16.23 10.22
N CYS A 74 6.97 15.36 10.33
CA CYS A 74 6.85 13.93 10.15
C CYS A 74 7.04 13.21 11.48
N TYR A 75 6.08 12.37 11.86
CA TYR A 75 6.09 11.60 13.11
C TYR A 75 6.15 10.11 12.78
N LEU A 76 7.27 9.46 13.05
CA LEU A 76 7.43 8.01 12.84
C LEU A 76 6.92 7.23 14.03
N ASN A 77 6.06 6.25 13.81
CA ASN A 77 5.34 5.53 14.86
C ASN A 77 5.73 4.05 14.96
N LEU A 78 5.74 3.53 16.19
CA LEU A 78 5.98 2.10 16.48
C LEU A 78 4.73 1.21 16.29
N ARG A 79 3.56 1.81 16.05
CA ARG A 79 2.28 1.13 15.84
C ARG A 79 1.55 1.75 14.67
N SER A 80 0.54 1.08 14.14
CA SER A 80 -0.30 1.62 13.06
C SER A 80 -1.78 1.78 13.42
N GLN A 81 -2.13 1.46 14.66
CA GLN A 81 -3.50 1.66 15.17
C GLN A 81 -3.81 3.15 15.24
N VAL A 82 -4.68 3.58 14.34
CA VAL A 82 -5.18 4.94 14.28
C VAL A 82 -6.20 5.13 15.40
N THR A 83 -6.12 6.26 16.11
CA THR A 83 -7.13 6.65 17.09
C THR A 83 -8.12 7.60 16.40
N PRO A 84 -9.43 7.26 16.34
CA PRO A 84 -10.44 8.14 15.77
C PRO A 84 -10.58 9.42 16.61
N GLY A 85 -10.77 10.56 15.96
CA GLY A 85 -11.09 11.82 16.65
C GLY A 85 -9.93 12.44 17.44
N THR A 86 -8.71 11.93 17.30
CA THR A 86 -7.51 12.61 17.82
C THR A 86 -6.87 13.41 16.70
N GLU A 87 -7.35 14.62 16.47
CA GLU A 87 -6.45 15.68 16.01
C GLU A 87 -5.42 15.87 17.13
N LEU A 88 -4.11 15.87 16.82
CA LEU A 88 -3.14 16.37 17.80
C LEU A 88 -3.60 17.80 18.15
N GLN A 89 -3.65 18.10 19.46
CA GLN A 89 -4.06 19.40 19.99
C GLN A 89 -3.34 20.51 19.22
N GLY A 90 -4.06 21.16 18.29
CA GLY A 90 -3.43 22.06 17.33
C GLY A 90 -4.11 22.17 15.95
N GLY A 91 -5.23 21.50 15.69
CA GLY A 91 -6.10 21.77 14.53
C GLY A 91 -5.44 21.64 13.15
N SER A 92 -4.30 20.95 13.06
CA SER A 92 -3.58 20.73 11.80
C SER A 92 -4.02 19.40 11.19
N PRO A 93 -4.35 19.35 9.89
CA PRO A 93 -4.80 18.15 9.23
C PRO A 93 -3.65 17.15 9.14
N LEU A 94 -3.60 16.24 10.10
CA LEU A 94 -2.67 15.13 10.08
C LEU A 94 -3.17 14.06 9.13
N GLN A 95 -2.25 13.57 8.31
CA GLN A 95 -2.47 12.42 7.46
C GLN A 95 -1.67 11.25 8.01
N SER A 96 -2.34 10.14 8.33
CA SER A 96 -1.71 8.95 8.91
C SER A 96 -1.61 7.83 7.91
N PHE A 97 -0.43 7.24 7.78
CA PHE A 97 -0.13 6.23 6.76
C PHE A 97 0.49 4.98 7.40
N ASP A 98 -0.09 3.80 7.14
CA ASP A 98 0.49 2.51 7.51
C ASP A 98 1.51 2.07 6.46
N ILE A 99 2.73 1.72 6.88
CA ILE A 99 3.80 1.28 5.97
C ILE A 99 3.94 -0.25 5.89
N SER A 100 3.26 -0.98 6.77
CA SER A 100 3.35 -2.44 6.91
C SER A 100 2.88 -3.16 5.65
N LEU A 101 1.97 -2.57 4.87
CA LEU A 101 1.48 -3.14 3.62
C LEU A 101 2.40 -2.90 2.40
N TRP A 102 3.42 -2.05 2.52
CA TRP A 102 4.26 -1.65 1.38
C TRP A 102 5.26 -2.74 0.95
N SER A 103 5.59 -3.69 1.85
CA SER A 103 6.44 -4.85 1.53
C SER A 103 5.68 -5.89 0.71
N GLU A 104 4.46 -6.21 1.12
CA GLU A 104 3.62 -7.24 0.48
C GLU A 104 3.32 -6.87 -0.97
N VAL A 105 3.03 -5.59 -1.23
CA VAL A 105 2.57 -5.16 -2.55
C VAL A 105 3.69 -5.16 -3.59
N ARG A 106 4.94 -4.88 -3.17
CA ARG A 106 6.09 -5.04 -4.09
C ARG A 106 6.26 -6.49 -4.50
N ILE A 107 6.08 -7.42 -3.57
CA ILE A 107 6.21 -8.86 -3.83
C ILE A 107 5.07 -9.32 -4.74
N PHE A 108 3.82 -8.94 -4.44
CA PHE A 108 2.66 -9.27 -5.28
C PHE A 108 2.76 -8.69 -6.70
N LEU A 109 3.20 -7.43 -6.85
CA LEU A 109 3.43 -6.83 -8.18
C LEU A 109 4.52 -7.58 -8.96
N ILE A 110 5.65 -7.90 -8.33
CA ILE A 110 6.73 -8.68 -8.97
C ILE A 110 6.24 -10.07 -9.36
N LEU A 111 5.49 -10.75 -8.49
CA LEU A 111 4.94 -12.07 -8.79
C LEU A 111 3.93 -12.01 -9.94
N LEU A 112 3.05 -11.00 -9.95
CA LEU A 112 2.08 -10.79 -11.03
C LEU A 112 2.77 -10.50 -12.36
N THR A 113 3.81 -9.66 -12.39
CA THR A 113 4.56 -9.41 -13.63
C THR A 113 5.26 -10.67 -14.13
N VAL A 114 5.87 -11.45 -13.24
CA VAL A 114 6.51 -12.73 -13.59
C VAL A 114 5.49 -13.74 -14.13
N ILE A 115 4.34 -13.92 -13.46
CA ILE A 115 3.27 -14.83 -13.91
C ILE A 115 2.74 -14.39 -15.28
N PHE A 116 2.51 -13.09 -15.47
CA PHE A 116 2.04 -12.56 -16.75
C PHE A 116 3.07 -12.79 -17.87
N SER A 117 4.36 -12.56 -17.60
CA SER A 117 5.45 -12.87 -18.53
C SER A 117 5.50 -14.35 -18.87
N ILE A 118 5.36 -15.26 -17.90
CA ILE A 118 5.32 -16.71 -18.16
C ILE A 118 4.13 -17.09 -19.03
N MET A 119 2.94 -16.53 -18.77
CA MET A 119 1.74 -16.82 -19.55
C MET A 119 1.76 -16.25 -20.98
N VAL A 120 2.51 -15.17 -21.22
CA VAL A 120 2.69 -14.56 -22.54
C VAL A 120 3.83 -15.21 -23.32
N LEU A 121 4.92 -15.60 -22.65
CA LEU A 121 6.12 -16.18 -23.26
C LEU A 121 6.10 -17.69 -23.36
N SER A 122 5.13 -18.39 -22.77
CA SER A 122 4.95 -19.83 -22.99
C SER A 122 4.10 -20.04 -24.24
N PRO A 123 4.69 -20.31 -25.42
CA PRO A 123 3.91 -20.91 -26.49
C PRO A 123 3.42 -22.25 -25.95
N ILE A 124 2.11 -22.41 -25.87
CA ILE A 124 1.50 -23.69 -25.54
C ILE A 124 1.78 -24.59 -26.74
N SER A 125 2.95 -25.22 -26.74
CA SER A 125 3.29 -26.32 -27.64
C SER A 125 2.45 -27.51 -27.17
N TYR A 126 1.19 -27.54 -27.59
CA TYR A 126 0.44 -28.79 -27.58
C TYR A 126 1.22 -29.73 -28.50
N ASN A 127 1.88 -30.71 -27.89
CA ASN A 127 2.49 -31.81 -28.61
C ASN A 127 1.47 -32.38 -29.57
N LYS A 128 1.77 -32.28 -30.87
CA LYS A 128 1.17 -33.14 -31.90
C LYS A 128 1.51 -34.57 -31.55
N TRP A 129 0.49 -35.38 -31.29
CA TRP A 129 0.45 -36.81 -31.57
C TRP A 129 -0.89 -37.10 -32.22
#